data_AF-A0A438EWK6-F1
#
_entry.id   AF-A0A438EWK6-F1
#
_cell.length_a   1.000
_cell.length_b   1.000
_cell.length_c   1.000
_cell.angle_alpha   90.00
_cell.angle_beta   90.00
_cell.angle_gamma   90.00
#
_symmetry.space_group_name_H-M   'P 1'
#
loop_
_entity.id
_entity.type
_entity.pdbx_description
1 polymer ?
#
loop_
_entity_poly.entity_id
_entity_poly.type
_entity_poly.pdbx_seq_one_letter_code
_entity_poly.pdbx_strand_id
1 'polypeptide(L)' 'MTRILKKQAKFIVQFLVPSDQIGCVIGKGGQIIQSIRSESGAQIRILKDDHLPSRVLSSDKLIQISGEPPLL' A
#
# COMPACT_ATOMS: atom_id res chain seq x y z
N MET A 1 3.96 -21.52 30.88
CA MET A 1 4.66 -21.14 29.63
C MET A 1 3.75 -20.25 28.79
N THR A 2 3.54 -18.99 29.21
CA THR A 2 2.66 -18.06 28.50
C THR A 2 3.50 -17.28 27.49
N ARG A 3 3.30 -17.56 26.20
CA ARG A 3 3.99 -16.90 25.10
C ARG A 3 3.40 -15.49 24.95
N ILE A 4 4.09 -14.47 25.43
CA ILE A 4 3.68 -13.07 25.25
C ILE A 4 3.78 -12.76 23.75
N LEU A 5 2.64 -12.56 23.09
CA LEU A 5 2.61 -12.06 21.71
C LEU A 5 2.95 -10.56 21.76
N LYS A 6 4.18 -10.19 21.42
CA LYS A 6 4.52 -8.79 21.14
C LYS A 6 3.62 -8.33 19.99
N LYS A 7 2.71 -7.39 20.23
CA LYS A 7 1.89 -6.80 19.17
C LYS A 7 2.80 -5.91 18.31
N GLN A 8 3.06 -6.34 17.08
CA GLN A 8 3.77 -5.56 16.08
C GLN A 8 3.00 -4.26 15.81
N ALA A 9 3.68 -3.11 15.85
CA ALA A 9 3.07 -1.83 15.49
C ALA A 9 2.92 -1.76 13.97
N LYS A 10 1.71 -1.97 13.46
CA LYS A 10 1.44 -1.85 12.02
C LYS A 10 1.57 -0.38 11.60
N PHE A 11 2.40 -0.10 10.60
CA PHE A 11 2.43 1.22 9.96
C PHE A 11 1.60 1.22 8.68
N ILE A 12 0.99 2.36 8.38
CA ILE A 12 0.23 2.60 7.16
C ILE A 12 0.68 3.94 6.57
N VAL A 13 1.05 3.92 5.29
CA VAL A 13 1.34 5.10 4.48
C VAL A 13 0.33 5.17 3.35
N GLN A 14 -0.24 6.35 3.14
CA GLN A 14 -1.23 6.61 2.11
C GLN A 14 -0.80 7.81 1.27
N PHE A 15 -0.91 7.70 -0.05
CA PHE A 15 -0.60 8.77 -0.98
C PHE A 15 -1.44 8.68 -2.25
N LEU A 16 -1.62 9.83 -2.91
CA LEU A 16 -2.38 9.95 -4.14
C LEU A 16 -1.46 9.85 -5.35
N VAL A 17 -1.93 9.13 -6.36
CA VAL A 17 -1.30 9.05 -7.68
C VAL A 17 -2.34 9.42 -8.72
N PRO A 18 -2.03 10.32 -9.67
CA PRO A 18 -2.91 10.60 -10.80
C PRO A 18 -3.30 9.31 -11.53
N SER A 19 -4.58 9.19 -11.89
CA SER A 19 -5.16 7.96 -12.45
C SER A 19 -4.52 7.57 -13.78
N ASP A 20 -4.04 8.55 -14.56
CA ASP A 20 -3.29 8.35 -15.80
C ASP A 20 -1.87 7.80 -15.56
N GLN A 21 -1.32 7.97 -14.35
CA GLN A 21 0.02 7.50 -13.98
C GLN A 21 0.02 6.18 -13.21
N ILE A 22 -1.14 5.64 -12.82
CA ILE A 22 -1.21 4.41 -12.03
C ILE A 22 -0.61 3.20 -12.76
N GLY A 23 -0.67 3.20 -14.09
CA GLY A 23 -0.07 2.16 -14.94
C GLY A 23 1.44 2.03 -14.73
N CYS A 24 2.14 3.12 -14.43
CA CYS A 24 3.58 3.14 -14.15
C CYS A 24 3.91 2.43 -12.83
N VAL A 25 3.03 2.55 -11.83
CA VAL A 25 3.19 1.87 -10.53
C VAL A 25 2.90 0.38 -10.67
N ILE A 26 1.87 0.00 -11.44
CA ILE A 26 1.50 -1.40 -11.65
C ILE A 26 2.55 -2.11 -12.51
N GLY A 27 2.99 -1.46 -13.59
CA GLY A 27 3.87 -2.04 -14.60
C GLY A 27 3.18 -3.06 -15.49
N LYS A 28 3.85 -3.46 -16.58
CA LYS A 28 3.33 -4.45 -17.52
C LYS A 28 3.04 -5.77 -16.81
N GLY A 29 1.79 -6.24 -16.88
CA GLY A 29 1.35 -7.47 -16.20
C GLY A 29 1.45 -7.43 -14.67
N GLY A 30 1.62 -6.24 -14.06
CA GLY A 30 1.80 -6.10 -12.61
C GLY A 30 3.21 -6.35 -12.11
N GLN A 31 4.22 -6.49 -13.00
CA GLN A 31 5.57 -6.87 -12.60
C GLN A 31 6.23 -5.89 -11.62
N ILE A 32 6.04 -4.58 -11.82
CA ILE A 32 6.66 -3.56 -10.96
C ILE A 32 6.08 -3.60 -9.55
N ILE A 33 4.76 -3.54 -9.41
CA ILE A 33 4.12 -3.60 -8.09
C ILE A 33 4.36 -4.93 -7.37
N GLN A 34 4.55 -6.04 -8.11
CA GLN A 34 4.95 -7.32 -7.53
C GLN A 34 6.38 -7.29 -7.01
N SER A 35 7.33 -6.71 -7.76
CA SER A 35 8.72 -6.54 -7.30
C SER A 35 8.78 -5.71 -6.02
N ILE A 36 8.08 -4.57 -5.98
CA ILE A 36 8.04 -3.70 -4.79
C ILE A 36 7.50 -4.45 -3.57
N ARG A 37 6.40 -5.22 -3.73
CA ARG A 37 5.86 -6.05 -2.64
C ARG A 37 6.87 -7.10 -2.17
N SER A 38 7.55 -7.77 -3.09
CA SER A 38 8.53 -8.82 -2.77
C SER A 38 9.74 -8.27 -2.05
N GLU A 39 10.30 -7.15 -2.52
CA GLU A 39 11.51 -6.53 -1.98
C GLU A 39 11.25 -5.86 -0.62
N SER A 40 10.09 -5.19 -0.46
CA SER A 40 9.76 -4.47 0.77
C SER A 40 9.11 -5.35 1.84
N GLY A 41 8.54 -6.51 1.47
CA GLY A 41 7.65 -7.29 2.34
C GLY A 41 6.33 -6.57 2.69
N ALA A 42 6.06 -5.41 2.10
CA ALA A 42 4.91 -4.59 2.43
C ALA A 42 3.65 -5.04 1.68
N GLN A 43 2.50 -4.87 2.32
CA GLN A 43 1.20 -4.98 1.67
C GLN A 43 0.86 -3.67 0.97
N ILE A 44 0.78 -3.71 -0.36
CA ILE A 44 0.42 -2.55 -1.20
C ILE A 44 -0.98 -2.76 -1.81
N ARG A 45 -1.88 -1.80 -1.61
CA ARG A 45 -3.25 -1.79 -2.14
C ARG A 45 -3.51 -0.50 -2.91
N ILE A 46 -4.16 -0.60 -4.07
CA ILE A 46 -4.74 0.54 -4.78
C ILE A 46 -6.22 0.54 -4.41
N LEU A 47 -6.68 1.57 -3.69
CA LEU A 47 -8.06 1.66 -3.26
C LEU A 47 -8.96 2.10 -4.41
N LYS A 48 -10.17 1.54 -4.44
CA LYS A 48 -11.21 1.94 -5.39
C LYS A 48 -11.77 3.30 -5.01
N ASP A 49 -12.33 3.98 -6.01
CA ASP A 49 -12.81 5.36 -5.89
C ASP A 49 -13.89 5.52 -4.80
N ASP A 50 -14.66 4.47 -4.51
CA ASP A 50 -15.71 4.43 -3.47
C ASP A 50 -15.15 4.52 -2.02
N HIS A 51 -13.84 4.38 -1.84
CA HIS A 51 -13.18 4.44 -0.52
C HIS A 51 -12.32 5.70 -0.34
N LEU A 52 -12.48 6.68 -1.22
CA LEU A 52 -11.73 7.92 -1.16
C LEU A 52 -12.37 8.92 -0.18
N PRO A 53 -11.57 9.60 0.66
CA PRO A 53 -12.05 10.73 1.47
C PRO A 53 -12.67 11.82 0.59
N SER A 54 -13.64 12.58 1.12
CA SER A 54 -14.42 13.59 0.37
C SER A 54 -13.63 14.70 -0.33
N ARG A 55 -12.32 14.82 -0.07
CA ARG A 55 -11.43 15.84 -0.66
C ARG A 55 -10.54 15.29 -1.79
N VAL A 56 -10.56 13.98 -2.04
CA VAL A 56 -9.76 13.39 -3.11
C VAL A 56 -10.51 13.52 -4.43
N LEU A 57 -9.80 13.95 -5.47
CA LEU A 57 -10.36 14.07 -6.81
C LEU A 57 -10.58 12.67 -7.41
N SER A 58 -11.62 12.48 -8.20
CA SER A 58 -11.83 11.25 -8.97
C SER A 58 -10.71 10.97 -9.99
N SER A 59 -9.91 12.01 -10.30
CA SER A 59 -8.70 11.89 -11.10
C SER A 59 -7.55 11.21 -10.38
N ASP A 60 -7.64 10.96 -9.07
CA ASP A 60 -6.57 10.33 -8.30
C ASP A 60 -6.92 8.89 -7.91
N LYS A 61 -5.86 8.13 -7.61
CA LYS A 61 -5.93 6.80 -7.01
C LYS A 61 -5.19 6.84 -5.69
N LEU A 62 -5.83 6.38 -4.63
CA LEU A 62 -5.21 6.29 -3.31
C LEU A 62 -4.48 4.97 -3.18
N ILE A 63 -3.16 5.04 -3.04
CA ILE A 63 -2.31 3.89 -2.76
C ILE A 63 -2.09 3.81 -1.26
N GLN A 64 -2.29 2.62 -0.70
CA GLN A 64 -2.01 2.31 0.68
C GLN A 64 -0.91 1.27 0.76
N ILE A 65 0.16 1.59 1.47
CA ILE A 65 1.25 0.68 1.83
C ILE A 65 1.16 0.42 3.32
N SER A 66 1.20 -0.85 3.73
CA SER A 66 1.26 -1.20 5.14
C SER A 66 2.26 -2.31 5.39
N GLY A 67 2.95 -2.23 6.52
CA GLY A 67 3.90 -3.23 6.96
C GLY A 67 3.98 -3.32 8.47
N GLU A 68 4.77 -4.27 8.93
CA GLU A 68 5.17 -4.40 10.32
C GLU A 68 6.68 -4.14 10.38
N PRO A 69 7.16 -3.26 11.28
CA PRO A 69 8.59 -3.09 11.46
C PRO A 69 9.20 -4.42 11.93
N PRO A 70 10.47 -4.69 11.63
CA PRO A 70 11.16 -5.83 12.21
C PRO A 70 11.10 -5.75 13.74
N LEU A 71 10.83 -6.88 14.40
CA LEU A 71 11.00 -6.99 15.85
C LEU A 71 12.51 -6.94 16.14
N LEU A 72 12.99 -5.80 16.62
CA LEU A 72 14.29 -5.70 17.27
C LEU A 72 14.28 -6.48 18.61
#